data_AF-A0A849Z719-F1
#
_entry.id   AF-A0A849Z719-F1
#
_cell.length_a   1.000
_cell.length_b   1.000
_cell.length_c   1.000
_cell.angle_alpha   90.00
_cell.angle_beta   90.00
_cell.angle_gamma   90.00
#
_symmetry.space_group_name_H-M   'P 1'
#
loop_
_entity.id
_entity.type
_entity.pdbx_description
1 polymer ?
#
loop_
_entity_poly.entity_id
_entity_poly.type
_entity_poly.pdbx_seq_one_letter_code
_entity_poly.pdbx_strand_id
1 'polypeptide(L)'
;PVDLDIALVDKTGRRFSWLGSTAQLIGVTAKDGGSTSTETIAVSNLNQGTFNVEVVRAAGDTANRGPITGEITFTLPGGQTRKQTFTLNGNRAEVGSVRVFFESRLVPADSFGGGGGWRGPATTF
;
A
#
# COMPACT_ATOMS: atom_id res chain seq x y z
N PRO A 1 -14.20 -12.22 20.71
CA PRO A 1 -13.89 -11.27 19.61
C PRO A 1 -12.72 -10.36 20.02
N VAL A 2 -11.73 -10.21 19.15
CA VAL A 2 -10.48 -9.44 19.39
C VAL A 2 -10.46 -8.34 18.36
N ASP A 3 -10.11 -7.13 18.78
CA ASP A 3 -9.91 -6.02 17.86
C ASP A 3 -8.48 -6.04 17.31
N LEU A 4 -8.36 -6.04 15.98
CA LEU A 4 -7.09 -6.16 15.27
C LEU A 4 -6.94 -4.99 14.33
N ASP A 5 -5.77 -4.36 14.40
CA ASP A 5 -5.36 -3.28 13.52
C ASP A 5 -4.41 -3.78 12.43
N ILE A 6 -4.53 -3.28 11.21
CA ILE A 6 -3.62 -3.51 10.10
C ILE A 6 -2.82 -2.25 9.75
N ALA A 7 -1.56 -2.43 9.39
CA ALA A 7 -0.70 -1.34 8.95
C ALA A 7 0.26 -1.75 7.85
N LEU A 8 0.58 -0.80 6.98
CA LEU A 8 1.76 -0.84 6.13
C LEU A 8 2.90 -0.06 6.80
N VAL A 9 4.11 -0.59 6.76
CA VAL A 9 5.29 0.02 7.37
C VAL A 9 6.40 0.14 6.34
N ASP A 10 6.91 1.35 6.12
CA ASP A 10 8.03 1.55 5.20
C ASP A 10 9.40 1.26 5.87
N LYS A 11 10.46 1.26 5.07
CA LYS A 11 11.84 0.98 5.52
C LYS A 11 12.36 1.92 6.62
N THR A 12 11.71 3.06 6.85
CA THR A 12 12.06 4.03 7.90
C THR A 12 11.26 3.82 9.18
N GLY A 13 10.36 2.83 9.21
CA GLY A 13 9.45 2.56 10.31
C GLY A 13 8.19 3.43 10.31
N ARG A 14 7.98 4.25 9.28
CA ARG A 14 6.76 5.05 9.17
C ARG A 14 5.58 4.16 8.84
N ARG A 15 4.50 4.32 9.60
CA ARG A 15 3.28 3.50 9.54
C ARG A 15 2.17 4.20 8.78
N PHE A 16 1.40 3.43 8.04
CA PHE A 16 0.14 3.80 7.40
C PHE A 16 -0.93 2.85 7.93
N SER A 17 -1.92 3.38 8.63
CA SER A 17 -2.95 2.59 9.35
C SER A 17 -4.30 3.32 9.29
N TRP A 18 -5.34 2.80 9.94
CA TRP A 18 -6.63 3.49 9.99
C TRP A 18 -6.57 4.91 10.58
N LEU A 19 -5.57 5.22 11.40
CA LEU A 19 -5.26 6.57 11.90
C LEU A 19 -4.70 7.53 10.83
N GLY A 20 -4.40 7.01 9.65
CA GLY A 20 -3.85 7.75 8.53
C GLY A 20 -2.35 7.57 8.33
N SER A 21 -1.74 8.62 7.79
CA SER A 21 -0.33 8.71 7.43
C SER A 21 0.21 10.07 7.86
N THR A 22 1.44 10.11 8.37
CA THR A 22 2.16 11.38 8.61
C THR A 22 2.82 11.92 7.34
N ALA A 23 2.75 11.18 6.23
CA ALA A 23 3.29 11.58 4.94
C ALA A 23 2.25 12.40 4.15
N GLN A 24 2.55 13.66 3.87
CA GLN A 24 1.60 14.60 3.25
C GLN A 24 0.99 14.15 1.92
N LEU A 25 1.69 13.32 1.13
CA LEU A 25 1.23 12.88 -0.20
C LEU A 25 0.62 11.48 -0.22
N ILE A 26 0.72 10.71 0.88
CA ILE A 26 0.16 9.36 0.96
C ILE A 26 -1.25 9.45 1.51
N GLY A 27 -2.22 9.05 0.69
CA GLY A 27 -3.62 8.97 1.11
C GLY A 27 -3.87 7.65 1.84
N VAL A 28 -4.65 7.72 2.92
CA VAL A 28 -5.17 6.53 3.61
C VAL A 28 -6.67 6.72 3.83
N THR A 29 -7.46 5.73 3.42
CA THR A 29 -8.85 5.60 3.83
C THR A 29 -9.02 4.29 4.57
N ALA A 30 -9.94 4.26 5.53
CA ALA A 30 -10.19 3.08 6.34
C ALA A 30 -11.67 2.81 6.47
N LYS A 31 -11.98 1.53 6.69
CA LYS A 31 -13.32 1.03 6.98
C LYS A 31 -13.19 0.03 8.11
N ASP A 32 -14.14 0.08 9.06
CA ASP A 32 -14.27 -0.89 10.13
C ASP A 32 -13.05 -0.96 11.09
N GLY A 33 -12.27 0.12 11.26
CA GLY A 33 -11.03 0.18 12.08
C GLY A 33 -11.17 0.03 13.60
N GLY A 34 -12.32 -0.45 14.10
CA GLY A 34 -12.50 -0.90 15.48
C GLY A 34 -13.43 -2.13 15.57
N SER A 35 -13.61 -2.79 14.43
CA SER A 35 -14.44 -3.98 14.31
C SER A 35 -13.63 -5.21 14.71
N THR A 36 -14.23 -6.03 15.56
CA THR A 36 -13.61 -7.29 15.99
C THR A 36 -13.63 -8.42 14.96
N SER A 37 -14.08 -8.15 13.73
CA SER A 37 -14.21 -9.16 12.66
C SER A 37 -13.47 -8.82 11.37
N THR A 38 -13.38 -7.54 11.01
CA THR A 38 -12.86 -7.13 9.71
C THR A 38 -12.41 -5.68 9.78
N GLU A 39 -11.22 -5.42 9.27
CA GLU A 39 -10.72 -4.07 9.05
C GLU A 39 -10.24 -3.96 7.61
N THR A 40 -10.40 -2.77 7.01
CA THR A 40 -9.83 -2.48 5.70
C THR A 40 -9.15 -1.12 5.72
N ILE A 41 -7.92 -1.07 5.20
CA ILE A 41 -7.25 0.17 4.84
C ILE A 41 -6.98 0.17 3.33
N ALA A 42 -7.15 1.32 2.69
CA ALA A 42 -6.68 1.57 1.34
C ALA A 42 -5.63 2.67 1.39
N VAL A 43 -4.46 2.38 0.81
CA VAL A 43 -3.32 3.30 0.80
C VAL A 43 -3.01 3.67 -0.65
N SER A 44 -2.96 4.97 -0.93
CA SER A 44 -2.70 5.50 -2.27
C SER A 44 -1.43 6.35 -2.29
N ASN A 45 -0.88 6.55 -3.49
CA ASN A 45 0.35 7.32 -3.73
C ASN A 45 1.58 6.80 -2.96
N LEU A 46 1.67 5.48 -2.77
CA LEU A 46 2.88 4.86 -2.23
C LEU A 46 4.07 5.11 -3.16
N ASN A 47 5.19 5.51 -2.57
CA ASN A 47 6.46 5.59 -3.30
C ASN A 47 6.97 4.19 -3.66
N GLN A 48 7.89 4.12 -4.63
CA GLN A 48 8.63 2.89 -4.90
C GLN A 48 9.35 2.42 -3.62
N GLY A 49 9.23 1.13 -3.33
CA GLY A 49 9.83 0.54 -2.14
C GLY A 49 9.17 -0.75 -1.69
N THR A 50 9.66 -1.28 -0.59
CA THR A 50 9.08 -2.42 0.11
C THR A 50 8.39 -1.92 1.38
N PHE A 51 7.18 -2.40 1.61
CA PHE A 51 6.37 -2.09 2.77
C PHE A 51 6.02 -3.38 3.49
N ASN A 52 6.30 -3.46 4.78
CA ASN A 52 5.90 -4.60 5.59
C ASN A 52 4.43 -4.46 5.95
N VAL A 53 3.72 -5.58 5.94
CA VAL A 53 2.32 -5.67 6.35
C VAL A 53 2.32 -6.21 7.76
N GLU A 54 1.80 -5.42 8.70
CA GLU A 54 1.67 -5.80 10.10
C GLU A 54 0.21 -5.98 10.48
N VAL A 55 -0.04 -6.96 11.35
CA VAL A 55 -1.28 -7.10 12.13
C VAL A 55 -0.94 -6.89 13.59
N VAL A 56 -1.73 -6.09 14.28
CA VAL A 56 -1.51 -5.69 15.67
C VAL A 56 -2.80 -5.90 16.47
N ARG A 57 -2.68 -6.29 17.74
CA ARG A 57 -3.82 -6.22 18.67
C ARG A 57 -4.07 -4.77 19.05
N ALA A 58 -5.32 -4.34 19.04
CA ALA A 58 -5.68 -3.02 19.53
C ALA A 58 -5.23 -2.83 20.99
N ALA A 59 -4.89 -1.59 21.35
CA ALA A 59 -4.43 -1.26 22.69
C ALA A 59 -5.48 -1.64 23.75
N GLY A 60 -5.06 -2.40 24.77
CA GLY A 60 -5.95 -2.94 25.80
C GLY A 60 -6.35 -4.40 25.59
N ASP A 61 -6.10 -4.97 24.41
CA ASP A 61 -6.37 -6.39 24.12
C ASP A 61 -5.16 -7.32 24.27
N THR A 62 -4.19 -6.90 25.09
CA THR A 62 -2.86 -7.52 25.21
C THR A 62 -2.76 -8.58 26.31
N ALA A 63 -3.84 -8.84 27.05
CA ALA A 63 -3.83 -9.78 28.18
C ALA A 63 -4.20 -11.22 27.72
N ASN A 64 -3.22 -12.13 27.74
CA ASN A 64 -3.40 -13.59 27.72
C ASN A 64 -4.39 -14.16 26.69
N ARG A 65 -4.44 -13.58 25.49
CA ARG A 65 -5.20 -14.18 24.39
C ARG A 65 -4.29 -15.10 23.61
N GLY A 66 -4.71 -16.36 23.46
CA GLY A 66 -4.01 -17.36 22.66
C GLY A 66 -3.79 -16.93 21.21
N PRO A 67 -3.11 -17.79 20.41
CA PRO A 67 -2.84 -17.50 19.00
C PRO A 67 -4.12 -17.15 18.24
N ILE A 68 -4.07 -16.10 17.43
CA ILE A 68 -5.14 -15.77 16.49
C ILE A 68 -4.70 -16.13 15.09
N THR A 69 -5.57 -16.79 14.34
CA THR A 69 -5.39 -17.01 12.91
C THR A 69 -6.37 -16.16 12.13
N GLY A 70 -5.95 -15.71 10.95
CA GLY A 70 -6.77 -14.91 10.07
C GLY A 70 -6.24 -14.87 8.65
N GLU A 71 -6.91 -14.11 7.80
CA GLU A 71 -6.54 -13.90 6.41
C GLU A 71 -6.52 -12.40 6.12
N ILE A 72 -5.48 -11.95 5.43
CA ILE A 72 -5.43 -10.63 4.80
C ILE A 72 -5.73 -10.81 3.32
N THR A 73 -6.68 -10.01 2.83
CA THR A 73 -6.94 -9.88 1.40
C THR A 73 -6.31 -8.58 0.90
N PHE A 74 -5.40 -8.68 -0.05
CA PHE A 74 -4.79 -7.57 -0.75
C PHE A 74 -5.50 -7.33 -2.07
N THR A 75 -5.93 -6.09 -2.33
CA THR A 75 -6.36 -5.66 -3.65
C THR A 75 -5.30 -4.71 -4.22
N LEU A 76 -4.66 -5.14 -5.30
CA LEU A 76 -3.56 -4.43 -5.95
C LEU A 76 -4.09 -3.58 -7.12
N PRO A 77 -3.30 -2.60 -7.61
CA PRO A 77 -3.62 -1.88 -8.83
C PRO A 77 -3.95 -2.83 -9.99
N GLY A 78 -4.97 -2.50 -10.77
CA GLY A 78 -5.50 -3.38 -11.82
C GLY A 78 -6.49 -4.44 -11.33
N GLY A 79 -6.90 -4.42 -10.06
CA GLY A 79 -7.95 -5.28 -9.50
C GLY A 79 -7.48 -6.68 -9.11
N GLN A 80 -6.17 -6.97 -9.20
CA GLN A 80 -5.63 -8.25 -8.76
C GLN A 80 -5.83 -8.41 -7.25
N THR A 81 -6.41 -9.54 -6.85
CA THR A 81 -6.59 -9.89 -5.45
C THR A 81 -5.64 -11.02 -5.03
N ARG A 82 -5.03 -10.90 -3.85
CA ARG A 82 -4.21 -11.96 -3.23
C ARG A 82 -4.61 -12.16 -1.78
N LYS A 83 -4.60 -13.41 -1.32
CA LYS A 83 -4.90 -13.77 0.06
C LYS A 83 -3.64 -14.27 0.76
N GLN A 84 -3.43 -13.84 1.99
CA GLN A 84 -2.32 -14.29 2.83
C GLN A 84 -2.85 -14.64 4.21
N THR A 85 -2.64 -15.86 4.65
CA THR A 85 -2.98 -16.26 6.01
C THR A 85 -1.91 -15.78 6.99
N PHE A 86 -2.30 -15.55 8.24
CA PHE A 86 -1.39 -15.19 9.32
C PHE A 86 -1.71 -15.93 10.61
N THR A 87 -0.72 -15.97 11.50
CA THR A 87 -0.88 -16.36 12.90
C THR A 87 -0.25 -15.31 13.79
N LEU A 88 -1.01 -14.80 14.76
CA LEU A 88 -0.62 -13.76 15.70
C LEU A 88 -0.48 -14.36 17.10
N ASN A 89 0.76 -14.65 17.48
CA ASN A 89 1.10 -15.28 18.77
C ASN A 89 1.28 -14.27 19.93
N GLY A 90 1.40 -12.98 19.61
CA GLY A 90 1.61 -11.91 20.59
C GLY A 90 0.83 -10.66 20.20
N ASN A 91 1.37 -9.48 20.49
CA ASN A 91 0.71 -8.21 20.18
C ASN A 91 0.85 -7.76 18.72
N ARG A 92 1.86 -8.29 18.00
CA ARG A 92 2.14 -7.93 16.62
C ARG A 92 2.67 -9.13 15.84
N ALA A 93 2.33 -9.21 14.56
CA ALA A 93 2.94 -10.11 13.59
C ALA A 93 3.19 -9.36 12.28
N GLU A 94 4.36 -9.59 11.68
CA GLU A 94 4.59 -9.26 10.27
C GLU A 94 4.01 -10.40 9.41
N VAL A 95 3.06 -10.06 8.55
CA VAL A 95 2.34 -11.02 7.71
C VAL A 95 3.02 -11.22 6.36
N GLY A 96 3.79 -10.23 5.93
CA GLY A 96 4.56 -10.28 4.69
C GLY A 96 4.98 -8.88 4.25
N SER A 97 5.33 -8.75 2.97
CA SER A 97 5.68 -7.47 2.38
C SER A 97 5.03 -7.23 1.02
N VAL A 98 4.76 -5.96 0.74
CA VAL A 98 4.29 -5.47 -0.56
C VAL A 98 5.42 -4.66 -1.19
N ARG A 99 5.80 -5.02 -2.42
CA ARG A 99 6.78 -4.28 -3.20
C ARG A 99 6.08 -3.41 -4.24
N VAL A 100 6.32 -2.11 -4.18
CA VAL A 100 5.87 -1.13 -5.17
C VAL A 100 7.05 -0.79 -6.09
N PHE A 101 6.83 -0.91 -7.40
CA PHE A 101 7.79 -0.52 -8.42
C PHE A 101 7.05 0.02 -9.65
N PHE A 102 7.76 0.80 -10.45
CA PHE A 102 7.21 1.40 -11.67
C PHE A 102 7.99 0.87 -12.86
N GLU A 103 7.27 0.47 -13.90
CA GLU A 103 7.85 0.12 -15.18
C GLU A 103 7.65 1.28 -16.15
N SER A 104 8.73 1.70 -16.78
CA SER A 104 8.65 2.71 -17.84
C SER A 104 8.16 2.03 -19.12
N ARG A 105 7.17 2.63 -19.76
CA ARG A 105 6.71 2.22 -21.08
C ARG A 105 6.91 3.35 -22.08
N LEU A 106 7.38 3.01 -23.28
CA LEU A 106 7.36 3.94 -24.39
C LEU A 106 5.90 4.21 -24.76
N VAL A 107 5.56 5.49 -24.88
CA VAL A 107 4.29 5.95 -25.41
C VAL A 107 4.57 6.68 -26.74
N PRO A 108 3.71 6.53 -27.76
CA PRO A 108 3.89 7.27 -29.01
C PRO A 108 4.03 8.77 -28.76
N ALA A 109 4.97 9.41 -29.44
CA ALA A 109 5.20 10.85 -29.36
C ALA A 109 4.20 11.65 -30.23
N ASP A 110 2.98 11.15 -30.39
CA ASP A 110 2.01 11.67 -31.35
C ASP A 110 1.20 12.80 -30.70
N SER A 111 1.92 13.80 -30.17
CA SER A 111 1.38 15.07 -29.68
C SER A 111 2.47 16.14 -29.55
N PHE A 112 3.37 16.26 -30.54
CA PHE A 112 3.86 17.60 -30.90
C PHE A 112 2.77 18.35 -31.70
N GLY A 113 1.59 18.48 -31.09
CA GLY A 113 0.45 19.23 -31.58
C GLY A 113 0.52 20.69 -31.14
N GLY A 114 1.63 21.34 -31.45
CA GLY A 114 1.84 22.78 -31.24
C GLY A 114 2.84 23.26 -32.28
N GLY A 115 2.35 23.97 -33.30
CA GLY A 115 3.10 24.35 -34.50
C GLY A 115 4.49 24.90 -34.23
N GLY A 116 5.50 24.17 -34.68
CA GLY A 116 6.89 24.58 -34.65
C GLY A 116 7.66 23.73 -35.63
N GLY A 117 7.61 24.11 -36.91
CA GLY A 117 8.29 23.39 -37.97
C GLY A 117 9.79 23.28 -37.68
N TRP A 118 10.28 22.06 -37.53
CA TRP A 118 11.69 21.78 -37.75
C TRP A 118 11.99 21.98 -39.23
N ARG A 119 12.42 23.19 -39.59
CA ARG A 119 13.07 23.46 -40.87
C ARG A 119 14.50 22.95 -40.74
N GLY A 120 14.77 21.76 -41.27
CA GLY A 120 16.12 21.33 -41.56
C GLY A 120 16.82 22.33 -42.51
N PRO A 121 18.15 22.43 -42.49
CA PRO A 121 18.86 23.36 -43.34
C PRO A 121 18.63 22.99 -44.82
N ALA A 122 18.18 23.97 -45.60
CA ALA A 122 18.09 23.85 -47.05
C ALA A 122 19.51 23.83 -47.62
N THR A 123 20.00 22.66 -48.01
CA THR A 123 21.20 22.54 -48.83
C THR A 123 20.79 22.74 -50.28
N THR A 124 21.16 23.88 -50.85
CA THR A 124 21.08 24.14 -52.30
C THR A 124 22.43 23.75 -52.92
N PHE A 125 22.43 22.75 -53.81
CA PHE A 125 23.30 22.63 -54.99
C PHE A 125 22.56 21.78 -56.03
#